data_AF-A0A5K1GWW4-F1
#
_entry.id   AF-A0A5K1GWW4-F1
#
_cell.length_a   1.000
_cell.length_b   1.000
_cell.length_c   1.000
_cell.angle_alpha   90.00
_cell.angle_beta   90.00
_cell.angle_gamma   90.00
#
_symmetry.space_group_name_H-M   'P 1'
#
loop_
_entity.id
_entity.type
_entity.pdbx_description
1 polymer ?
#
loop_
_entity_poly.entity_id
_entity_poly.type
_entity_poly.pdbx_seq_one_letter_code
_entity_poly.pdbx_strand_id
1 'polypeptide(L)'
;MNARERGRPPPFLPPLKPLRVPRHKIHQVTGVDSGEFPRLLWAIRNSCVVGLDAEWKPVTSRNSFPIVSLLQIACLLVCNAGEGETGGPVVQNGTVFLVDLRALPLPTIVGALRELFSSPNILKLGFRFKQDLAYLSSTFSSQGCESAFEK
;
A
#
# COMPACT_ATOMS: atom_id res chain seq x y z
N MET A 1 -36.09 -5.65 -56.38
CA MET A 1 -35.85 -5.02 -55.05
C MET A 1 -36.17 -6.06 -53.98
N ASN A 2 -35.16 -6.68 -53.38
CA ASN A 2 -35.35 -7.74 -52.38
C ASN A 2 -35.22 -7.19 -50.96
N ALA A 3 -36.30 -7.30 -50.20
CA ALA A 3 -36.36 -7.00 -48.77
C ALA A 3 -35.74 -8.17 -47.99
N ARG A 4 -34.45 -8.14 -47.69
CA ARG A 4 -33.82 -9.19 -46.84
C ARG A 4 -32.61 -8.76 -46.00
N GLU A 5 -32.55 -7.50 -45.57
CA GLU A 5 -31.47 -7.02 -44.68
C GLU A 5 -31.97 -6.26 -43.46
N ARG A 6 -32.88 -6.87 -42.67
CA ARG A 6 -33.18 -6.36 -41.33
C ARG A 6 -32.95 -7.45 -40.28
N GLY A 7 -31.96 -7.21 -39.41
CA GLY A 7 -31.86 -7.89 -38.11
C GLY A 7 -30.81 -8.96 -37.97
N ARG A 8 -29.58 -8.78 -38.48
CA ARG A 8 -28.46 -9.59 -37.97
C ARG A 8 -28.15 -9.08 -36.55
N PRO A 9 -28.26 -9.91 -35.49
CA PRO A 9 -27.85 -9.51 -34.15
C PRO A 9 -26.36 -9.16 -34.17
N PRO A 10 -25.90 -8.21 -33.34
CA PRO A 10 -24.49 -7.90 -33.25
C PRO A 10 -23.71 -9.19 -32.94
N PRO A 11 -22.50 -9.35 -33.50
CA PRO A 11 -21.68 -10.51 -33.23
C PRO A 11 -21.51 -10.64 -31.71
N PHE A 12 -21.75 -11.85 -31.19
CA PHE A 12 -21.44 -12.17 -29.80
C PHE A 12 -19.99 -11.77 -29.53
N LEU A 13 -19.80 -10.73 -28.73
CA LEU A 13 -18.47 -10.36 -28.28
C LEU A 13 -17.95 -11.55 -27.45
N PRO A 14 -16.75 -12.06 -27.75
CA PRO A 14 -16.17 -13.10 -26.91
C PRO A 14 -16.07 -12.57 -25.48
N PRO A 15 -16.28 -13.43 -24.46
CA PRO A 15 -16.12 -13.01 -23.08
C PRO A 15 -14.75 -12.36 -22.91
N LEU A 16 -14.73 -11.17 -22.30
CA LEU A 16 -13.49 -10.46 -21.99
C LEU A 16 -12.56 -11.44 -21.28
N LYS A 17 -11.35 -11.64 -21.83
CA LYS A 17 -10.32 -12.41 -21.14
C LYS A 17 -10.15 -11.76 -19.76
N PRO A 18 -10.24 -12.53 -18.65
CA PRO A 18 -9.99 -11.98 -17.33
C PRO A 18 -8.64 -11.28 -17.37
N LEU A 19 -8.61 -10.01 -16.96
CA LEU A 19 -7.37 -9.31 -16.73
C LEU A 19 -6.54 -10.17 -15.77
N ARG A 20 -5.44 -10.73 -16.28
CA ARG A 20 -4.45 -11.42 -15.44
C ARG A 20 -3.72 -10.33 -14.68
N VAL A 21 -4.32 -9.87 -13.58
CA VAL A 21 -3.60 -9.05 -12.61
C VAL A 21 -2.52 -9.98 -12.03
N PRO A 22 -1.22 -9.64 -12.14
CA PRO A 22 -0.18 -10.44 -11.52
C PRO A 22 -0.52 -10.60 -10.04
N ARG A 23 -0.55 -11.84 -9.53
CA ARG A 23 -0.91 -12.15 -8.14
C ARG A 23 0.17 -11.66 -7.18
N HIS A 24 0.27 -10.35 -7.01
CA HIS A 24 0.94 -9.79 -5.85
C HIS A 24 0.12 -10.23 -4.64
N LYS A 25 0.79 -10.74 -3.61
CA LYS A 25 0.10 -11.08 -2.37
C LYS A 25 -0.33 -9.76 -1.73
N ILE A 26 -1.65 -9.59 -1.59
CA ILE A 26 -2.24 -8.44 -0.90
C ILE A 26 -2.61 -8.92 0.51
N HIS A 27 -2.04 -8.28 1.52
CA HIS A 27 -2.27 -8.58 2.92
C HIS A 27 -3.05 -7.42 3.55
N GLN A 28 -4.13 -7.73 4.24
CA GLN A 28 -4.91 -6.74 4.98
C GLN A 28 -4.48 -6.75 6.45
N VAL A 29 -4.10 -5.59 6.97
CA VAL A 29 -3.60 -5.43 8.33
C VAL A 29 -4.63 -4.63 9.13
N THR A 30 -5.41 -5.33 9.95
CA THR A 30 -6.52 -4.76 10.74
C THR A 30 -6.31 -4.83 12.24
N GLY A 31 -5.26 -5.50 12.71
CA GLY A 31 -5.01 -5.70 14.14
C GLY A 31 -3.61 -6.23 14.40
N VAL A 32 -3.07 -5.93 15.59
CA VAL A 32 -1.74 -6.38 16.01
C VAL A 32 -1.64 -7.89 16.22
N ASP A 33 -2.76 -8.53 16.53
CA ASP A 33 -2.85 -9.99 16.74
C ASP A 33 -3.00 -10.77 15.42
N SER A 34 -3.11 -10.07 14.29
CA SER A 34 -3.16 -10.72 12.97
C SER A 34 -1.78 -11.23 12.56
N GLY A 35 -1.72 -12.34 11.83
CA GLY A 35 -0.47 -12.83 11.23
C GLY A 35 0.14 -11.86 10.20
N GLU A 36 -0.62 -10.87 9.74
CA GLU A 36 -0.20 -9.89 8.74
C GLU A 36 0.52 -8.68 9.33
N PHE A 37 0.25 -8.34 10.59
CA PHE A 37 0.96 -7.26 11.28
C PHE A 37 2.47 -7.52 11.40
N PRO A 38 2.95 -8.67 11.94
CA PRO A 38 4.39 -8.95 11.96
C PRO A 38 4.98 -9.09 10.56
N ARG A 39 4.20 -9.54 9.57
CA ARG A 39 4.63 -9.60 8.16
C ARG A 39 4.87 -8.21 7.58
N LEU A 40 3.99 -7.24 7.88
CA LEU A 40 4.18 -5.85 7.50
C LEU A 40 5.47 -5.28 8.09
N LEU A 41 5.69 -5.45 9.40
CA LEU A 41 6.90 -4.96 10.07
C LEU A 41 8.17 -5.56 9.46
N TRP A 42 8.15 -6.86 9.18
CA TRP A 42 9.26 -7.52 8.52
C TRP A 42 9.49 -6.99 7.10
N ALA A 43 8.44 -6.81 6.31
CA ALA A 43 8.56 -6.32 4.94
C ALA A 43 9.11 -4.89 4.89
N ILE A 44 8.65 -3.99 5.76
CA ILE A 44 9.18 -2.62 5.89
C ILE A 44 10.71 -2.63 6.11
N ARG A 45 11.20 -3.53 6.95
CA ARG A 45 12.64 -3.61 7.30
C ARG A 45 13.51 -4.29 6.25
N ASN A 46 12.91 -5.09 5.37
CA ASN A 46 13.63 -5.91 4.38
C ASN A 46 13.37 -5.45 2.93
N SER A 47 12.86 -4.23 2.76
CA SER A 47 12.63 -3.61 1.46
C SER A 47 13.63 -2.51 1.16
N CYS A 48 14.08 -2.44 -0.09
CA CYS A 48 14.89 -1.32 -0.59
C CYS A 48 14.05 -0.30 -1.38
N VAL A 49 12.86 -0.70 -1.85
CA VAL A 49 11.90 0.16 -2.54
C VAL A 49 10.52 -0.06 -1.92
N VAL A 50 9.84 1.03 -1.60
CA VAL A 50 8.47 1.02 -1.11
C VAL A 50 7.63 2.01 -1.90
N GLY A 51 6.48 1.56 -2.40
CA GLY A 51 5.40 2.41 -2.90
C GLY A 51 4.38 2.71 -1.81
N LEU A 52 3.92 3.95 -1.71
CA LEU A 52 3.00 4.42 -0.69
C LEU A 52 1.86 5.22 -1.31
N ASP A 53 0.66 5.00 -0.78
CA ASP A 53 -0.52 5.82 -1.06
C ASP A 53 -1.43 5.83 0.19
N ALA A 54 -2.19 6.89 0.39
CA ALA A 54 -3.03 7.06 1.57
C ALA A 54 -4.46 7.44 1.17
N GLU A 55 -5.44 6.83 1.82
CA GLU A 55 -6.85 7.13 1.59
C GLU A 55 -7.47 7.77 2.82
N TRP A 56 -7.98 8.99 2.64
CA TRP A 56 -8.68 9.75 3.68
C TRP A 56 -10.08 10.13 3.20
N LYS A 57 -11.00 10.29 4.16
CA LYS A 57 -12.31 10.86 3.85
C LYS A 57 -12.19 12.38 3.72
N PRO A 58 -12.88 12.99 2.74
CA PRO A 58 -13.01 14.44 2.69
C PRO A 58 -13.65 14.96 3.98
N VAL A 59 -13.08 16.02 4.53
CA VAL A 59 -13.63 16.68 5.70
C VAL A 59 -14.88 17.47 5.31
N THR A 60 -15.98 17.28 6.05
CA THR A 60 -17.24 18.01 5.85
C THR A 60 -17.40 19.25 6.75
N SER A 61 -16.54 19.42 7.77
CA SER A 61 -16.56 20.57 8.67
C SER A 61 -15.35 21.48 8.47
N ARG A 62 -15.52 22.81 8.50
CA ARG A 62 -14.45 23.76 8.17
C ARG A 62 -13.21 23.72 9.08
N ASN A 63 -13.27 22.99 10.21
CA ASN A 63 -12.25 23.04 11.26
C ASN A 63 -11.58 21.69 11.57
N SER A 64 -11.79 20.64 10.77
CA SER A 64 -11.05 19.39 10.96
C SER A 64 -10.04 19.14 9.85
N PHE A 65 -8.94 18.49 10.23
CA PHE A 65 -7.94 18.02 9.29
C PHE A 65 -8.31 16.61 8.82
N PRO A 66 -8.02 16.22 7.56
CA PRO A 66 -8.34 14.89 7.07
C PRO A 66 -7.65 13.80 7.90
N ILE A 67 -8.42 12.77 8.26
CA ILE A 67 -7.92 11.58 8.94
C ILE A 67 -7.72 10.48 7.89
N VAL A 68 -6.51 9.94 7.85
CA VAL A 68 -6.17 8.81 7.00
C VAL A 68 -6.81 7.56 7.58
N SER A 69 -7.56 6.86 6.73
CA SER A 69 -8.30 5.65 7.11
C SER A 69 -7.59 4.37 6.66
N LEU A 70 -6.95 4.43 5.49
CA LEU A 70 -6.23 3.31 4.90
C LEU A 70 -4.89 3.81 4.38
N LEU A 71 -3.84 3.02 4.61
CA LEU A 71 -2.51 3.23 4.06
C LEU A 71 -2.15 2.02 3.18
N GLN A 72 -1.89 2.25 1.90
CA GLN A 72 -1.36 1.22 1.01
C GLN A 72 0.18 1.25 1.04
N ILE A 73 0.81 0.09 1.24
CA ILE A 73 2.26 -0.05 1.27
C ILE A 73 2.66 -1.20 0.35
N ALA A 74 3.30 -0.90 -0.77
CA ALA A 74 3.85 -1.88 -1.69
C ALA A 74 5.35 -2.05 -1.43
N CYS A 75 5.76 -3.23 -0.97
CA CYS A 75 7.14 -3.53 -0.60
C CYS A 75 7.80 -4.41 -1.67
N LEU A 76 8.95 -3.96 -2.20
CA LEU A 76 9.84 -4.80 -2.99
C LEU A 76 10.87 -5.45 -2.06
N LEU A 77 10.78 -6.76 -1.87
CA LEU A 77 11.62 -7.49 -0.93
C LEU A 77 12.95 -7.87 -1.59
N VAL A 78 14.06 -7.56 -0.92
CA VAL A 78 15.37 -8.05 -1.31
C VAL A 78 15.69 -9.25 -0.46
N CYS A 79 15.82 -10.42 -1.08
CA CYS A 79 16.32 -11.61 -0.41
C CYS A 79 17.74 -11.86 -0.92
N ASN A 80 18.70 -11.96 0.00
CA ASN A 80 19.95 -12.61 -0.36
C ASN A 80 19.62 -14.07 -0.67
N ALA A 81 19.90 -14.53 -1.89
CA ALA A 81 19.84 -15.94 -2.19
C ALA A 81 20.75 -16.66 -1.17
N GLY A 82 20.25 -17.76 -0.59
CA GLY A 82 21.03 -18.53 0.37
C GLY A 82 22.41 -18.87 -0.21
N GLU A 83 23.43 -18.84 0.65
CA GLU A 83 24.81 -19.23 0.31
C GLU A 83 24.81 -20.59 -0.39
N GLY A 84 24.97 -20.60 -1.71
CA GLY A 84 24.95 -21.84 -2.49
C GLY A 84 24.84 -21.67 -4.00
N GLU A 85 24.25 -20.59 -4.49
CA GLU A 85 24.15 -20.33 -5.94
C GLU A 85 24.81 -19.01 -6.29
N THR A 86 25.84 -19.08 -7.13
CA THR A 86 26.50 -17.92 -7.75
C THR A 86 25.50 -17.09 -8.56
N GLY A 87 24.90 -16.10 -7.92
CA GLY A 87 23.97 -15.17 -8.55
C GLY A 87 23.70 -14.02 -7.60
N GLY A 88 23.71 -12.79 -8.12
CA GLY A 88 23.45 -11.58 -7.33
C GLY A 88 22.09 -11.60 -6.61
N PRO A 89 21.75 -10.53 -5.87
CA PRO A 89 20.53 -10.47 -5.07
C PRO A 89 19.30 -10.86 -5.89
N VAL A 90 18.58 -11.89 -5.44
CA VAL A 90 17.33 -12.33 -6.05
C VAL A 90 16.22 -11.44 -5.50
N VAL A 91 15.75 -10.52 -6.33
CA VAL A 91 14.58 -9.69 -6.02
C VAL A 91 13.35 -10.60 -5.99
N GLN A 92 12.70 -10.73 -4.85
CA GLN A 92 11.46 -11.48 -4.74
C GLN A 92 10.25 -10.67 -5.23
N ASN A 93 9.16 -11.39 -5.53
CA ASN A 93 7.88 -10.79 -5.89
C ASN A 93 7.44 -9.75 -4.86
N GLY A 94 6.98 -8.59 -5.35
CA GLY A 94 6.44 -7.52 -4.51
C GLY A 94 5.23 -7.97 -3.70
N THR A 95 5.10 -7.44 -2.50
CA THR A 95 3.96 -7.66 -1.60
C THR A 95 3.26 -6.33 -1.34
N VAL A 96 1.94 -6.35 -1.20
CA VAL A 96 1.15 -5.14 -0.93
C VAL A 96 0.43 -5.31 0.40
N PHE A 97 0.47 -4.29 1.24
CA PHE A 97 -0.26 -4.21 2.49
C PHE A 97 -1.33 -3.13 2.41
N LEU A 98 -2.53 -3.48 2.83
CA LEU A 98 -3.63 -2.56 3.06
C LEU A 98 -3.78 -2.42 4.58
N VAL A 99 -3.30 -1.31 5.13
CA VAL A 99 -3.24 -1.08 6.57
C VAL A 99 -4.45 -0.24 6.99
N ASP A 100 -5.37 -0.83 7.76
CA ASP A 100 -6.53 -0.10 8.30
C ASP A 100 -6.10 0.66 9.56
N LEU A 101 -5.84 1.96 9.40
CA LEU A 101 -5.40 2.84 10.48
C LEU A 101 -6.50 3.16 11.48
N ARG A 102 -7.77 2.81 11.20
CA ARG A 102 -8.87 2.97 12.15
C ARG A 102 -9.02 1.76 13.07
N ALA A 103 -8.60 0.59 12.60
CA ALA A 103 -8.68 -0.65 13.36
C ALA A 103 -7.42 -0.89 14.22
N LEU A 104 -6.28 -0.34 13.81
CA LEU A 104 -5.02 -0.47 14.54
C LEU A 104 -4.85 0.62 15.61
N PRO A 105 -4.32 0.27 16.80
CA PRO A 105 -3.80 1.28 17.72
C PRO A 105 -2.55 1.94 17.10
N LEU A 106 -2.64 3.21 16.71
CA LEU A 106 -1.55 3.90 15.99
C LEU A 106 -0.17 3.85 16.68
N PRO A 107 -0.05 3.88 18.02
CA PRO A 107 1.26 3.75 18.68
C PRO A 107 2.01 2.46 18.34
N THR A 108 1.33 1.39 17.92
CA THR A 108 1.97 0.09 17.62
C THR A 108 2.68 0.09 16.27
N ILE A 109 2.31 0.99 15.36
CA ILE A 109 2.84 1.05 13.99
C ILE A 109 3.68 2.31 13.72
N VAL A 110 3.54 3.38 14.52
CA VAL A 110 4.25 4.65 14.31
C VAL A 110 5.77 4.48 14.23
N GLY A 111 6.35 3.60 15.06
CA GLY A 111 7.79 3.33 15.06
C GLY A 111 8.28 2.75 13.73
N ALA A 112 7.54 1.78 13.18
CA ALA A 112 7.88 1.16 11.90
C ALA A 112 7.74 2.14 10.72
N LEU A 113 6.70 2.98 10.73
CA LEU A 113 6.53 4.01 9.71
C LEU A 113 7.59 5.11 9.81
N ARG A 114 8.00 5.49 11.03
CA ARG A 114 9.14 6.39 11.26
C ARG A 114 10.43 5.81 10.68
N GLU A 115 10.75 4.56 11.04
CA GLU A 115 11.91 3.84 10.47
C GLU A 115 11.85 3.86 8.93
N LEU A 116 10.68 3.58 8.34
CA LEU A 116 10.49 3.58 6.90
C LEU A 116 10.74 4.96 6.27
N PHE A 117 10.13 6.02 6.80
CA PHE A 117 10.23 7.36 6.22
C PHE A 117 11.62 7.98 6.42
N SER A 118 12.26 7.74 7.56
CA SER A 118 13.59 8.28 7.88
C SER A 118 14.74 7.47 7.28
N SER A 119 14.53 6.21 6.87
CA SER A 119 15.61 5.37 6.34
C SER A 119 16.17 5.90 5.01
N PRO A 120 17.48 6.21 4.92
CA PRO A 120 18.12 6.62 3.66
C PRO A 120 18.29 5.44 2.69
N ASN A 121 18.18 4.20 3.17
CA ASN A 121 18.39 2.98 2.39
C ASN A 121 17.12 2.48 1.69
N ILE A 122 15.99 3.15 1.90
CA ILE A 122 14.70 2.83 1.29
C ILE A 122 14.34 3.96 0.32
N LEU A 123 14.16 3.61 -0.96
CA LEU A 123 13.55 4.50 -1.94
C LEU A 123 12.02 4.49 -1.75
N LYS A 124 11.45 5.66 -1.44
CA LYS A 124 10.01 5.84 -1.26
C LYS A 124 9.40 6.42 -2.54
N LEU A 125 8.44 5.71 -3.11
CA LEU A 125 7.69 6.11 -4.29
C LEU A 125 6.26 6.52 -3.87
N GLY A 126 5.81 7.68 -4.30
CA GLY A 126 4.45 8.15 -4.03
C GLY A 126 4.09 9.35 -4.91
N PHE A 127 2.81 9.51 -5.23
CA PHE A 127 2.31 10.66 -5.97
C PHE A 127 1.84 11.73 -5.00
N ARG A 128 2.39 12.96 -5.11
CA ARG A 128 2.09 14.05 -4.14
C ARG A 128 2.29 13.65 -2.68
N PHE A 129 3.27 12.79 -2.43
CA PHE A 129 3.59 12.20 -1.13
C PHE A 129 3.70 13.18 0.05
N LYS A 130 4.04 14.46 -0.20
CA LYS A 130 4.04 15.51 0.82
C LYS A 130 2.66 15.71 1.48
N GLN A 131 1.57 15.57 0.73
CA GLN A 131 0.20 15.70 1.23
C GLN A 131 -0.15 14.50 2.12
N ASP A 132 0.12 13.29 1.65
CA ASP A 132 -0.11 12.06 2.40
C ASP A 132 0.64 12.09 3.73
N LEU A 133 1.91 12.52 3.71
CA LEU A 133 2.72 12.65 4.92
C LEU A 133 2.14 13.67 5.91
N ALA A 134 1.60 14.80 5.43
CA ALA A 134 0.96 15.79 6.29
C ALA A 134 -0.31 15.22 6.95
N TYR A 135 -1.14 14.50 6.19
CA TYR A 135 -2.35 13.86 6.68
C TYR A 135 -2.06 12.71 7.64
N LEU A 136 -1.04 11.90 7.35
CA LEU A 136 -0.53 10.87 8.25
C LEU A 136 -0.03 11.51 9.55
N SER A 137 0.84 12.53 9.49
CA SER A 137 1.35 13.20 10.70
C SER A 137 0.22 13.70 11.59
N SER A 138 -0.78 14.39 11.00
CA SER A 138 -1.93 14.87 11.78
C SER A 138 -2.79 13.73 12.33
N THR A 139 -3.00 12.65 11.57
CA THR A 139 -3.73 11.46 12.02
C THR A 139 -3.07 10.87 13.26
N PHE A 140 -1.75 10.71 13.25
CA PHE A 140 -0.99 10.16 14.36
C PHE A 140 -0.95 11.10 15.57
N SER A 141 -0.69 12.41 15.38
CA SER A 141 -0.75 13.41 16.45
C SER A 141 -2.12 13.43 17.14
N SER A 142 -3.22 13.27 16.39
CA SER A 142 -4.58 13.24 16.98
C SER A 142 -4.82 12.08 17.95
N GLN A 143 -3.95 11.06 17.94
CA GLN A 143 -3.98 9.91 18.84
C GLN A 143 -2.77 9.86 19.80
N GLY A 144 -2.12 11.01 20.05
CA GLY A 144 -1.01 11.12 21.01
C GLY A 144 0.35 10.67 20.48
N CYS A 145 0.48 10.41 19.18
CA CYS A 145 1.77 10.13 18.54
C CYS A 145 2.39 11.44 18.03
N GLU A 146 2.82 12.30 18.96
CA GLU A 146 3.40 13.60 18.63
C GLU A 146 4.66 13.50 17.75
N SER A 147 4.84 14.48 16.86
CA SER A 147 5.97 14.57 15.92
C SER A 147 6.15 13.30 15.07
N ALA A 148 5.05 12.62 14.71
CA ALA A 148 5.08 11.30 14.08
C ALA A 148 6.06 11.20 12.91
N PHE A 149 6.04 12.15 11.98
CA PHE A 149 6.88 12.11 10.78
C PHE A 149 7.54 13.47 10.48
N GLU A 150 8.03 14.13 11.52
CA GLU A 150 8.80 15.37 11.36
C GLU A 150 10.04 15.15 10.48
N LYS A 151 10.39 16.20 9.73
CA LYS A 151 11.57 16.24 8.87
C LYS A 151 12.81 16.62 9.66
#